data_AF-A0A8S2YPR7-F1
#
_entry.id   AF-A0A8S2YPR7-F1
#
_cell.length_a   1.000
_cell.length_b   1.000
_cell.length_c   1.000
_cell.angle_alpha   90.00
_cell.angle_beta   90.00
_cell.angle_gamma   90.00
#
_symmetry.space_group_name_H-M   'P 1'
#
loop_
_entity.id
_entity.type
_entity.pdbx_description
1 polymer ?
#
loop_
_entity_poly.entity_id
_entity_poly.type
_entity_poly.pdbx_seq_one_letter_code
_entity_poly.pdbx_strand_id
1 'polypeptide(L)' 'LSSPWIAIVQTWSSANGLKLYINNALVSSVAAATFQGSEITPNYVTLGNCLSGCGACLNGSINTPGPFTGAIDDWRIYNR' A
#
# COMPACT_ATOMS: atom_id res chain seq x y z
N LEU A 1 -7.75 25.75 0.63
CA LEU A 1 -6.45 25.25 0.13
C LEU A 1 -6.66 23.80 -0.28
N SER A 2 -6.55 23.46 -1.56
CA SER A 2 -6.68 22.06 -2.01
C SER A 2 -5.38 21.31 -1.73
N SER A 3 -5.46 20.14 -1.09
CA SER A 3 -4.32 19.23 -1.02
C SER A 3 -3.95 18.79 -2.45
N PRO A 4 -2.66 18.83 -2.85
CA PRO A 4 -2.27 18.39 -4.18
C PRO A 4 -2.45 16.87 -4.34
N TRP A 5 -2.63 16.41 -5.57
CA TRP A 5 -2.58 14.98 -5.91
C TRP A 5 -1.16 14.45 -5.68
N ILE A 6 -1.06 13.26 -5.10
CA ILE A 6 0.22 12.60 -4.78
C ILE A 6 0.23 11.24 -5.49
N ALA A 7 1.23 11.03 -6.36
CA ALA A 7 1.44 9.74 -6.97
C ALA A 7 2.22 8.84 -6.00
N ILE A 8 1.62 7.71 -5.62
CA ILE A 8 2.23 6.72 -4.72
C ILE A 8 2.42 5.42 -5.50
N VAL A 9 3.65 4.90 -5.50
CA VAL A 9 3.96 3.59 -6.08
C VAL A 9 4.68 2.76 -5.04
N GLN A 10 4.17 1.55 -4.81
CA GLN A 10 4.85 0.55 -4.00
C GLN A 10 5.15 -0.67 -4.85
N THR A 11 6.40 -1.12 -4.82
CA THR A 11 6.84 -2.31 -5.57
C THR A 11 7.47 -3.31 -4.63
N TRP A 12 7.28 -4.60 -4.88
CA TRP A 12 7.99 -5.67 -4.20
C TRP A 12 8.58 -6.65 -5.21
N SER A 13 9.77 -7.16 -4.93
CA SER A 13 10.35 -8.34 -5.59
C SER A 13 11.30 -9.06 -4.65
N SER A 14 11.54 -10.35 -4.87
CA SER A 14 12.50 -11.14 -4.10
C SER A 14 13.95 -10.70 -4.29
N ALA A 15 14.27 -10.00 -5.38
CA ALA A 15 15.61 -9.47 -5.64
C ALA A 15 15.84 -8.06 -5.06
N ASN A 16 14.84 -7.17 -5.15
CA ASN A 16 15.01 -5.75 -4.82
C ASN A 16 14.33 -5.33 -3.51
N GLY A 17 13.52 -6.19 -2.92
CA GLY A 17 12.73 -5.90 -1.72
C GLY A 17 11.57 -4.93 -1.97
N LEU A 18 11.06 -4.35 -0.89
CA LEU A 18 9.98 -3.37 -0.92
C LEU A 18 10.55 -1.98 -1.19
N LYS A 19 9.97 -1.25 -2.14
CA LYS A 19 10.30 0.15 -2.44
C LYS A 19 9.04 1.01 -2.41
N LEU A 20 9.13 2.19 -1.80
CA LEU A 20 8.07 3.20 -1.80
C LEU A 20 8.56 4.43 -2.56
N TYR A 21 7.77 4.85 -3.56
CA TYR A 21 8.00 6.05 -4.33
C TYR A 21 6.85 7.04 -4.11
N ILE A 22 7.19 8.31 -3.91
CA ILE A 22 6.25 9.43 -3.85
C ILE A 22 6.66 10.41 -4.95
N ASN A 23 5.74 10.73 -5.87
CA ASN A 23 6.00 11.60 -7.02
C ASN A 23 7.29 11.20 -7.77
N ASN A 24 7.42 9.89 -8.06
CA ASN A 24 8.56 9.24 -8.72
C ASN A 24 9.90 9.23 -7.96
N ALA A 25 10.01 9.85 -6.78
CA ALA A 25 11.21 9.78 -5.96
C ALA A 25 11.16 8.58 -5.00
N LEU A 26 12.25 7.83 -4.88
CA LEU A 26 12.38 6.77 -3.88
C LEU A 26 12.50 7.41 -2.49
N VAL A 27 11.53 7.15 -1.61
CA VAL A 27 11.49 7.75 -0.26
C VAL A 27 11.75 6.74 0.85
N SER A 28 11.54 5.45 0.60
CA SER A 28 11.80 4.39 1.58
C SER A 28 12.04 3.04 0.91
N SER A 29 12.79 2.18 1.58
CA SER A 29 13.02 0.80 1.14
C SER A 29 13.25 -0.17 2.28
N VAL A 30 12.79 -1.40 2.10
CA VAL A 30 13.07 -2.54 2.98
C VAL A 30 13.78 -3.62 2.14
N ALA A 31 14.78 -4.27 2.73
CA ALA A 31 15.50 -5.36 2.08
C ALA A 31 14.53 -6.50 1.70
N ALA A 32 14.92 -7.28 0.69
CA ALA A 32 14.14 -8.46 0.32
C ALA A 32 14.11 -9.46 1.49
N ALA A 33 12.95 -10.10 1.64
CA ALA A 33 12.73 -11.20 2.57
C ALA A 33 11.99 -12.32 1.83
N THR A 34 12.02 -13.52 2.40
CA THR A 34 11.24 -14.65 1.88
C THR A 34 9.76 -14.29 1.90
N PHE A 35 9.16 -14.20 0.73
CA PHE A 35 7.71 -14.06 0.57
C PHE A 35 7.18 -15.35 -0.03
N GLN A 36 6.22 -15.95 0.65
CA GLN A 36 5.53 -17.15 0.20
C GLN A 36 4.07 -16.76 -0.03
N GLY A 37 3.71 -16.56 -1.30
CA GLY A 37 2.31 -16.40 -1.67
C GLY A 37 1.56 -17.70 -1.41
N SER A 38 0.28 -17.61 -1.03
CA SER A 38 -0.49 -18.81 -0.67
C SER A 38 -0.69 -19.79 -1.83
N GLU A 39 -0.50 -19.39 -3.09
CA GLU A 39 -0.77 -20.12 -4.37
C GLU A 39 -2.17 -20.72 -4.55
N ILE A 40 -2.90 -21.03 -3.48
CA ILE A 40 -4.22 -21.67 -3.46
C ILE A 40 -5.30 -20.83 -2.75
N THR A 41 -4.91 -19.89 -1.88
CA THR A 41 -5.87 -19.02 -1.18
C THR A 41 -5.91 -17.64 -1.84
N PRO A 42 -7.06 -17.21 -2.38
CA PRO A 42 -7.24 -15.86 -2.88
C PRO A 42 -7.00 -14.83 -1.76
N ASN A 43 -6.37 -13.71 -2.11
CA ASN A 43 -6.23 -12.58 -1.20
C ASN A 43 -7.20 -11.46 -1.62
N TYR A 44 -7.76 -10.76 -0.64
CA TYR A 44 -8.68 -9.66 -0.87
C TYR A 44 -7.96 -8.33 -0.62
N VAL A 45 -8.13 -7.38 -1.54
CA VAL A 45 -7.63 -6.01 -1.38
C VAL A 45 -8.80 -5.10 -1.08
N THR A 46 -8.69 -4.30 -0.02
CA THR A 46 -9.65 -3.26 0.35
C THR A 46 -9.05 -1.88 0.07
N LEU A 47 -9.85 -0.96 -0.47
CA LEU A 47 -9.43 0.41 -0.77
C LEU A 47 -10.27 1.40 0.03
N GLY A 48 -9.59 2.27 0.78
CA GLY A 48 -10.22 3.28 1.62
C GLY A 48 -11.02 2.75 2.81
N ASN A 49 -10.97 1.45 3.05
CA ASN A 49 -11.48 0.76 4.23
C ASN A 49 -10.52 -0.37 4.62
N CYS A 50 -10.87 -1.05 5.71
CA CYS A 50 -10.11 -2.18 6.24
C CYS A 50 -10.95 -3.46 6.14
N LEU A 51 -10.32 -4.55 5.69
CA LEU A 51 -10.94 -5.88 5.65
C LEU A 51 -11.36 -6.38 7.05
N SER A 52 -10.55 -6.08 8.06
CA SER A 52 -10.82 -6.30 9.48
C SER A 52 -10.11 -5.24 10.33
N GLY A 53 -10.58 -4.99 11.55
CA GLY A 53 -9.83 -4.18 12.54
C GLY A 53 -9.97 -2.65 12.45
N CYS A 54 -10.89 -2.09 11.66
CA CYS A 54 -11.07 -0.64 11.55
C CYS A 54 -11.35 0.09 12.89
N GLY A 55 -11.79 -0.62 13.94
CA GLY A 55 -12.03 -0.06 15.28
C GLY A 55 -10.86 -0.19 16.25
N ALA A 56 -9.77 -0.88 15.87
CA ALA A 56 -8.62 -1.14 16.74
C ALA A 56 -7.44 -0.19 16.50
N CYS A 57 -7.50 0.64 15.45
CA CYS A 57 -6.37 1.45 14.99
C CYS A 57 -6.80 2.91 14.79
N LEU A 58 -6.16 3.84 15.49
CA LEU A 58 -6.43 5.28 15.36
C LEU A 58 -6.03 5.78 13.96
N ASN A 59 -6.89 6.59 13.34
CA ASN A 59 -6.65 7.19 12.02
C ASN A 59 -5.32 7.96 11.95
N GLY A 60 -4.62 7.86 10.81
CA GLY A 60 -3.56 8.81 10.44
C GLY A 60 -2.10 8.37 10.65
N SER A 61 -1.82 7.10 10.95
CA SER A 61 -0.44 6.56 10.97
C SER A 61 -0.25 5.44 9.94
N ILE A 62 0.99 5.33 9.43
CA ILE A 62 1.40 4.17 8.62
C ILE A 62 1.29 2.92 9.52
N ASN A 63 0.58 1.89 9.06
CA ASN A 63 0.21 0.67 9.79
C ASN A 63 -0.96 0.77 10.78
N THR A 64 -1.72 1.86 10.81
CA THR A 64 -3.00 1.94 11.53
C THR A 64 -4.17 2.09 10.55
N PRO A 65 -4.69 0.99 9.98
CA PRO A 65 -5.73 1.07 8.96
C PRO A 65 -7.03 1.60 9.57
N GLY A 66 -7.50 2.70 9.02
CA GLY A 66 -8.82 3.26 9.25
C GLY A 66 -9.43 3.72 7.92
N PRO A 67 -10.69 4.16 7.90
CA PRO A 67 -11.31 4.64 6.68
C PRO A 67 -10.53 5.81 6.09
N PHE A 68 -10.26 5.76 4.79
CA PHE A 68 -9.66 6.89 4.08
C PHE A 68 -10.76 7.83 3.60
N THR A 69 -10.63 9.12 3.95
CA THR A 69 -11.51 10.18 3.45
C THR A 69 -10.71 11.05 2.48
N GLY A 70 -10.95 10.88 1.19
CA GLY A 70 -10.28 11.63 0.13
C GLY A 70 -10.64 11.08 -1.25
N ALA A 71 -9.99 11.60 -2.30
CA ALA A 71 -10.14 11.10 -3.65
C ALA A 71 -8.96 10.18 -4.02
N ILE A 72 -9.24 9.09 -4.73
CA ILE A 72 -8.26 8.16 -5.29
C ILE A 72 -8.55 8.04 -6.78
N ASP A 73 -7.52 8.10 -7.61
CA ASP A 73 -7.60 7.91 -9.06
C ASP A 73 -6.34 7.18 -9.57
N ASP A 74 -6.37 6.70 -10.81
CA ASP A 74 -5.31 5.98 -11.51
C ASP A 74 -4.74 4.75 -10.75
N TRP A 75 -5.63 3.98 -10.12
CA TRP A 75 -5.25 2.79 -9.37
C TRP A 75 -4.90 1.62 -10.30
N ARG A 76 -3.69 1.06 -10.12
CA ARG A 76 -3.16 -0.05 -10.93
C ARG A 76 -2.44 -1.08 -10.06
N ILE A 77 -2.61 -2.36 -10.38
CA ILE A 77 -1.90 -3.49 -9.76
C ILE A 77 -1.24 -4.33 -10.87
N TYR A 78 -0.01 -4.78 -10.62
CA TYR A 78 0.76 -5.62 -11.53
C TYR A 78 1.36 -6.81 -10.76
N ASN A 79 1.53 -7.96 -11.43
CA ASN A 79 2.03 -9.21 -10.85
C ASN A 79 3.40 -9.65 -11.43
N ARG A 80 4.27 -8.68 -11.75
CA ARG A 80 5.54 -8.90 -12.46
C ARG A 80 6.43 -9.97 -11.85
#